data_AF-A0A9E2Y4N8-F1
#
_entry.id   AF-A0A9E2Y4N8-F1
#
_cell.length_a   1.000
_cell.length_b   1.000
_cell.length_c   1.000
_cell.angle_alpha   90.00
_cell.angle_beta   90.00
_cell.angle_gamma   90.00
#
_symmetry.space_group_name_H-M   'P 1'
#
loop_
_entity.id
_entity.type
_entity.pdbx_description
1 polymer ?
#
loop_
_entity_poly.entity_id
_entity_poly.type
_entity_poly.pdbx_seq_one_letter_code
_entity_poly.pdbx_strand_id
1 'polypeptide(L)' 'AELERVAEKIVATVDQPIHLASGHTAQVTASIGISYSPVNGDTAETLMKTADEAMYNVKRAGKNRYALSGSYQPQAQ' A
#
# COMPACT_ATOMS: atom_id res chain seq x y z
N ALA A 1 7.80 -4.35 10.89
CA ALA A 1 7.43 -3.59 12.10
C ALA A 1 7.29 -2.09 11.84
N GLU A 2 8.37 -1.34 11.52
CA GLU A 2 8.27 0.13 11.33
C GLU A 2 7.66 0.53 9.98
N LEU A 3 8.13 -0.07 8.87
CA LEU A 3 7.58 0.17 7.52
C LEU A 3 6.09 -0.12 7.46
N GLU A 4 5.66 -1.21 8.08
CA GLU A 4 4.26 -1.63 8.17
C GLU A 4 3.44 -0.62 8.96
N ARG A 5 3.93 -0.14 10.10
CA ARG A 5 3.25 0.89 10.89
C ARG A 5 3.03 2.19 10.10
N VAL A 6 4.04 2.61 9.31
CA VAL A 6 3.90 3.79 8.44
C VAL A 6 2.84 3.54 7.37
N ALA A 7 2.85 2.37 6.73
CA ALA A 7 1.88 2.02 5.71
C ALA A 7 0.46 1.92 6.26
N GLU A 8 0.26 1.27 7.41
CA GLU A 8 -1.01 1.20 8.13
C GLU A 8 -1.55 2.60 8.43
N LYS A 9 -0.70 3.50 8.94
CA LYS A 9 -1.10 4.89 9.21
C LYS A 9 -1.55 5.60 7.93
N ILE A 10 -0.85 5.41 6.82
CA ILE A 10 -1.23 6.02 5.53
C ILE A 10 -2.57 5.46 5.05
N VAL A 11 -2.74 4.13 5.04
CA VAL A 11 -4.00 3.48 4.64
C VAL A 11 -5.16 4.01 5.48
N ALA A 12 -5.04 4.00 6.82
CA ALA A 12 -6.08 4.46 7.72
C ALA A 12 -6.41 5.95 7.57
N THR A 13 -5.42 6.78 7.23
CA THR A 13 -5.62 8.22 6.98
C THR A 13 -6.35 8.45 5.66
N VAL A 14 -6.00 7.72 4.60
CA VAL A 14 -6.65 7.84 3.29
C VAL A 14 -8.09 7.32 3.33
N ASP A 15 -8.36 6.29 4.12
CA ASP A 15 -9.70 5.70 4.30
C ASP A 15 -10.66 6.59 5.11
N GLN A 16 -10.23 7.78 5.52
CA GLN A 16 -11.12 8.75 6.15
C GLN A 16 -12.03 9.43 5.11
N PRO A 17 -13.30 9.70 5.46
CA PRO A 17 -14.20 10.45 4.59
C PRO A 17 -13.64 11.81 4.18
N ILE A 18 -13.72 12.14 2.89
CA ILE A 18 -13.36 13.46 2.37
C ILE A 18 -14.64 14.25 2.14
N HIS A 19 -14.82 15.33 2.91
CA HIS A 19 -15.94 16.24 2.73
C HIS A 19 -15.67 17.20 1.57
N LEU A 20 -16.54 17.16 0.56
CA LEU A 20 -16.44 18.02 -0.62
C LEU A 20 -17.23 19.31 -0.41
N ALA A 21 -16.80 20.39 -1.07
CA ALA A 21 -17.48 21.68 -1.03
C ALA A 21 -18.95 21.63 -1.51
N SER A 22 -19.32 20.60 -2.28
CA SER A 22 -20.69 20.34 -2.72
C SER A 22 -21.60 19.75 -1.63
N GLY A 23 -21.09 19.51 -0.42
CA GLY A 23 -21.81 18.86 0.68
C GLY A 23 -21.82 17.33 0.60
N HIS A 24 -21.27 16.74 -0.46
CA HIS A 24 -21.10 15.28 -0.58
C HIS A 24 -19.87 14.80 0.19
N THR A 25 -19.85 13.50 0.48
CA THR A 25 -18.69 12.83 1.07
C THR A 25 -18.13 11.82 0.07
N ALA A 26 -16.83 11.89 -0.19
CA ALA A 26 -16.11 10.90 -0.98
C ALA A 26 -15.38 9.92 -0.08
N GLN A 27 -15.37 8.65 -0.49
CA GLN A 27 -14.58 7.59 0.14
C GLN A 27 -13.54 7.11 -0.85
N VAL A 28 -12.28 7.16 -0.45
CA VAL A 28 -11.14 6.71 -1.24
C VAL A 28 -10.29 5.77 -0.40
N THR A 29 -9.59 4.85 -1.06
CA THR A 29 -8.73 3.88 -0.37
C THR A 29 -7.37 3.84 -1.03
N ALA A 30 -6.35 3.51 -0.25
CA ALA A 30 -4.98 3.34 -0.75
C ALA A 30 -4.68 1.86 -1.07
N SER A 31 -3.74 1.64 -1.98
CA SER A 31 -3.10 0.34 -2.19
C SER A 31 -1.62 0.61 -2.23
N ILE A 32 -0.87 0.07 -1.27
CA ILE A 32 0.53 0.43 -1.05
C ILE A 32 1.40 -0.81 -1.25
N GLY A 33 2.43 -0.68 -2.09
CA GLY A 33 3.49 -1.67 -2.21
C GLY A 33 4.77 -1.09 -1.63
N ILE A 34 5.48 -1.89 -0.85
CA ILE A 34 6.66 -1.47 -0.09
C ILE A 34 7.84 -2.31 -0.55
N SER A 35 8.95 -1.67 -0.91
CA SER A 35 10.23 -2.31 -1.17
C SER A 35 11.35 -1.57 -0.44
N TYR A 36 12.43 -2.28 -0.10
CA TYR A 36 13.60 -1.69 0.54
C TYR A 36 14.88 -2.45 0.20
N SER A 37 15.99 -1.71 0.13
CA SER A 37 17.32 -2.28 -0.10
C SER A 37 17.92 -2.83 1.20
N PRO A 38 18.75 -3.88 1.12
CA PRO A 38 19.10 -4.65 -0.08
C PRO A 38 18.11 -5.77 -0.41
N VAL A 39 17.10 -6.00 0.43
CA VAL A 39 16.19 -7.15 0.34
C VAL A 39 15.46 -7.24 -1.00
N ASN A 40 15.03 -6.10 -1.55
CA ASN A 40 14.32 -6.02 -2.82
C ASN A 40 15.19 -5.49 -3.97
N GLY A 41 16.52 -5.52 -3.80
CA GLY A 41 17.50 -5.05 -4.77
C GLY A 41 18.24 -3.79 -4.32
N ASP A 42 19.30 -3.48 -5.07
CA ASP A 42 20.27 -2.43 -4.73
C ASP A 42 20.21 -1.22 -5.67
N THR A 43 19.30 -1.23 -6.64
CA THR A 43 19.08 -0.11 -7.56
C THR A 43 17.69 0.48 -7.37
N ALA A 44 17.57 1.80 -7.55
CA ALA A 44 16.30 2.49 -7.49
C ALA A 44 15.26 1.89 -8.46
N GLU A 45 15.69 1.52 -9.66
CA GLU A 45 14.83 0.87 -10.66
C GLU A 45 14.26 -0.46 -10.15
N THR A 46 15.10 -1.31 -9.54
CA THR A 46 14.65 -2.59 -8.99
C THR A 46 13.69 -2.39 -7.83
N LEU A 47 13.97 -1.45 -6.93
CA LEU A 47 13.10 -1.12 -5.81
C LEU A 47 11.74 -0.57 -6.28
N MET A 48 11.73 0.34 -7.26
CA MET A 48 10.49 0.88 -7.81
C MET A 48 9.64 -0.22 -8.45
N LYS A 49 10.24 -1.06 -9.29
CA LYS A 49 9.53 -2.17 -9.96
C LYS A 49 8.91 -3.13 -8.94
N THR A 50 9.69 -3.54 -7.95
CA THR A 50 9.25 -4.51 -6.93
C THR A 50 8.17 -3.95 -5.99
N ALA A 51 8.20 -2.65 -5.69
CA ALA A 51 7.11 -1.97 -4.97
C ALA A 51 5.84 -1.90 -5.82
N ASP A 52 5.96 -1.57 -7.11
CA ASP A 52 4.81 -1.47 -8.02
C ASP A 52 4.09 -2.82 -8.17
N GLU A 53 4.85 -3.91 -8.32
CA GLU A 53 4.32 -5.29 -8.35
C GLU A 53 3.57 -5.64 -7.06
N ALA A 54 4.14 -5.32 -5.88
CA ALA A 54 3.49 -5.55 -4.60
C ALA A 54 2.19 -4.74 -4.45
N MET A 55 2.19 -3.48 -4.91
CA MET A 55 1.02 -2.60 -4.90
C MET A 55 -0.08 -3.12 -5.83
N TYR A 56 0.28 -3.61 -7.01
CA TYR A 56 -0.67 -4.22 -7.95
C TYR A 56 -1.34 -5.47 -7.37
N ASN A 57 -0.58 -6.30 -6.64
CA ASN A 57 -1.13 -7.45 -5.94
C ASN A 57 -2.18 -7.03 -4.90
N VAL A 58 -1.91 -5.96 -4.14
CA VAL A 58 -2.91 -5.37 -3.23
C VAL A 58 -4.15 -4.90 -3.97
N LYS A 59 -3.98 -4.22 -5.11
CA LYS A 59 -5.09 -3.70 -5.91
C LYS A 59 -6.04 -4.82 -6.36
N ARG A 60 -5.49 -5.98 -6.70
CA ARG A 60 -6.22 -7.18 -7.14
C ARG A 60 -6.83 -7.96 -5.98
N ALA A 61 -6.20 -7.97 -4.81
CA ALA A 61 -6.62 -8.72 -3.63
C ALA A 61 -7.69 -8.03 -2.77
N GLY A 62 -8.20 -6.86 -3.17
CA GLY A 62 -9.32 -6.18 -2.50
C GLY A 62 -9.03 -4.77 -1.98
N LYS A 63 -7.88 -4.16 -2.34
CA LYS A 63 -7.54 -2.74 -2.02
C LYS A 63 -7.55 -2.42 -0.52
N ASN A 64 -7.34 -1.15 -0.15
CA ASN A 64 -7.34 -0.65 1.22
C ASN A 64 -6.38 -1.39 2.18
N ARG A 65 -5.17 -1.69 1.71
CA ARG A 65 -4.15 -2.41 2.47
C ARG A 65 -2.76 -2.15 1.88
N TYR A 66 -1.75 -2.78 2.45
CA TYR A 66 -0.38 -2.72 1.97
C TYR A 66 0.21 -4.12 1.78
N ALA A 67 1.29 -4.23 1.02
CA ALA A 67 2.09 -5.44 0.91
C ALA A 67 3.57 -5.10 0.80
N LEU A 68 4.40 -5.92 1.45
CA LEU A 68 5.85 -5.91 1.28
C LEU A 68 6.22 -6.76 0.06
N SER A 69 7.17 -6.26 -0.73
CA SER A 69 7.64 -7.00 -1.90
C SER A 69 8.43 -8.24 -1.47
N GLY A 70 8.10 -9.39 -2.07
CA GLY A 70 8.67 -10.69 -1.72
C GLY A 70 7.99 -11.41 -0.54
N SER A 71 7.10 -10.77 0.21
CA SER A 71 6.31 -11.42 1.26
C SER A 71 4.81 -11.26 0.97
N TYR A 72 4.32 -11.95 -0.06
CA TYR A 72 2.90 -12.27 -0.12
C TYR A 72 2.64 -13.44 0.84
N GLN A 73 2.16 -13.12 2.04
CA GLN A 73 1.39 -14.07 2.84
C GLN A 73 -0.08 -13.66 2.69
N PRO A 74 -0.95 -14.53 2.13
CA PRO A 74 -2.38 -14.25 2.15
C PRO A 74 -2.82 -14.14 3.61
N GLN A 75 -3.29 -12.97 4.03
CA GLN A 75 -3.96 -12.82 5.32
C GLN A 75 -5.22 -13.69 5.26
N ALA A 76 -5.18 -14.81 5.99
CA ALA A 76 -6.37 -15.58 6.30
C ALA A 76 -7.32 -14.67 7.08
N GLN A 77 -8.57 -14.64 6.62
CA GLN A 77 -9.69 -14.01 7.32
C GLN A 77 -10.05 -14.82 8.57
#